data_AF-A0A251X4H6-F1
#
_entry.id   AF-A0A251X4H6-F1
#
_cell.length_a   1.000
_cell.length_b   1.000
_cell.length_c   1.000
_cell.angle_alpha   90.00
_cell.angle_beta   90.00
_cell.angle_gamma   90.00
#
_symmetry.space_group_name_H-M   'P 1'
#
loop_
_entity.id
_entity.type
_entity.pdbx_description
1 polymer ?
#
loop_
_entity_poly.entity_id
_entity_poly.type
_entity_poly.pdbx_seq_one_letter_code
_entity_poly.pdbx_strand_id
1 'polypeptide(L)'
;MKFFIQKLATIFVITSSSALTTACAEGGDEYAHLLEDKKQEQAVDATSLNQPPTFSLDKNIVELLGVETTGVLSSPDSVQAYQLEFEPKTETPPVETFSGFPVVGENVALNKAQIEQLQSIIFNYANYNFEYAEKCGFYPQLGFSFHQAKEQVDLLLDVNCKKWQFSHQAKLVSGSYYEETMPVLIGLFKELFNKSSE
;
A
#
# COMPACT_ATOMS: atom_id res chain seq x y z
N MET A 1 -43.04 -17.30 23.33
CA MET A 1 -43.03 -15.82 23.26
C MET A 1 -42.24 -15.43 22.01
N LYS A 2 -42.90 -14.80 21.03
CA LYS A 2 -42.31 -14.38 19.75
C LYS A 2 -41.88 -12.92 19.88
N PHE A 3 -40.59 -12.64 19.75
CA PHE A 3 -40.08 -11.27 19.67
C PHE A 3 -39.86 -10.89 18.20
N PHE A 4 -40.62 -9.90 17.76
CA PHE A 4 -40.54 -9.26 16.44
C PHE A 4 -39.64 -8.03 16.61
N ILE A 5 -38.47 -7.99 15.97
CA ILE A 5 -37.61 -6.80 15.95
C ILE A 5 -37.68 -6.20 14.54
N GLN A 6 -38.25 -5.01 14.48
CA GLN A 6 -38.56 -4.23 13.30
C GLN A 6 -37.30 -3.47 12.86
N LYS A 7 -36.81 -3.75 11.64
CA LYS A 7 -35.70 -3.01 11.02
C LYS A 7 -36.23 -1.68 10.46
N LEU A 8 -35.75 -0.56 10.99
CA LEU A 8 -35.90 0.76 10.39
C LEU A 8 -34.74 0.98 9.41
N ALA A 9 -35.07 1.08 8.12
CA ALA A 9 -34.14 1.47 7.07
C ALA A 9 -34.22 3.00 6.90
N THR A 10 -33.16 3.71 7.32
CA THR A 10 -33.04 5.15 7.10
C THR A 10 -32.40 5.38 5.73
N ILE A 11 -33.19 5.90 4.80
CA ILE A 11 -32.74 6.33 3.47
C ILE A 11 -32.21 7.77 3.59
N PHE A 12 -30.93 7.98 3.33
CA PHE A 12 -30.34 9.31 3.16
C PHE A 12 -30.32 9.66 1.66
N VAL A 13 -31.08 10.67 1.27
CA VAL A 13 -31.02 11.30 -0.06
C VAL A 13 -30.08 12.49 0.05
N ILE A 14 -28.92 12.43 -0.59
CA ILE A 14 -28.01 13.57 -0.72
C ILE A 14 -28.31 14.26 -2.05
N THR A 15 -28.85 15.47 -1.96
CA THR A 15 -29.12 16.35 -3.09
C THR A 15 -27.87 17.08 -3.54
N SER A 16 -27.75 17.19 -4.86
CA SER A 16 -26.76 17.89 -5.68
C SER A 16 -26.52 19.37 -5.30
N SER A 17 -25.30 19.84 -5.52
CA SER A 17 -25.04 21.25 -5.86
C SER A 17 -23.87 21.34 -6.84
N SER A 18 -24.22 21.63 -8.09
CA SER A 18 -23.32 22.07 -9.14
C SER A 18 -23.08 23.57 -8.98
N ALA A 19 -21.82 24.00 -8.95
CA ALA A 19 -21.45 25.39 -9.14
C ALA A 19 -20.60 25.51 -10.40
N LEU A 20 -21.20 26.11 -11.44
CA LEU A 20 -20.51 26.66 -12.61
C LEU A 20 -19.81 27.96 -12.18
N THR A 21 -18.53 28.11 -12.53
CA THR A 21 -17.90 29.42 -12.67
C THR A 21 -17.34 29.57 -14.08
N THR A 22 -17.94 30.52 -14.80
CA THR A 22 -17.51 31.06 -16.08
C THR A 22 -16.44 32.12 -15.84
N ALA A 23 -15.33 32.06 -16.58
CA ALA A 23 -14.45 33.21 -16.79
C ALA A 23 -13.92 33.21 -18.22
N CYS A 24 -14.23 34.29 -18.93
CA CYS A 24 -13.80 34.58 -20.29
C CYS A 24 -12.35 35.05 -20.30
N ALA A 25 -11.56 34.61 -21.29
CA ALA A 25 -10.37 35.30 -21.73
C ALA A 25 -10.32 35.26 -23.26
N GLU A 26 -10.38 36.44 -23.85
CA GLU A 26 -10.28 36.72 -25.28
C GLU A 26 -8.79 36.76 -25.69
N GLY A 27 -8.51 36.30 -26.91
CA GLY A 27 -7.33 36.76 -27.67
C GLY A 27 -6.46 35.66 -28.28
N GLY A 28 -6.40 35.64 -29.61
CA GLY A 28 -5.27 35.07 -30.35
C GLY A 28 -5.67 34.13 -31.48
N ASP A 29 -6.06 34.72 -32.61
CA ASP A 29 -6.25 34.04 -33.89
C ASP A 29 -4.92 33.45 -34.43
N GLU A 30 -5.05 32.55 -35.40
CA GLU A 30 -4.01 32.14 -36.38
C GLU A 30 -3.23 30.85 -36.10
N TYR A 31 -3.91 29.69 -36.19
CA TYR A 31 -3.37 28.46 -36.83
C TYR A 31 -4.54 27.55 -37.28
N ALA A 32 -5.21 27.96 -38.36
CA ALA A 32 -6.06 27.06 -39.13
C ALA A 32 -5.17 26.36 -40.18
N HIS A 33 -4.88 25.08 -40.00
CA HIS A 33 -4.82 24.06 -41.07
C HIS A 33 -4.29 22.74 -40.48
N LEU A 34 -4.91 21.63 -40.92
CA LEU A 34 -4.55 20.21 -40.70
C LEU A 34 -5.19 19.50 -39.49
N LEU A 35 -6.51 19.32 -39.53
CA LEU A 35 -7.15 18.12 -38.97
C LEU A 35 -8.23 17.63 -39.94
N GLU A 36 -7.81 16.84 -40.92
CA GLU A 36 -8.69 15.91 -41.63
C GLU A 36 -8.43 14.50 -41.13
N ASP A 37 -9.52 13.80 -40.87
CA ASP A 37 -9.69 12.36 -40.89
C ASP A 37 -8.85 11.48 -39.96
N LYS A 38 -9.48 11.08 -38.85
CA LYS A 38 -9.72 9.66 -38.53
C LYS A 38 -10.70 9.52 -37.37
N LYS A 39 -11.99 9.59 -37.69
CA LYS A 39 -13.07 9.10 -36.82
C LYS A 39 -13.17 7.58 -37.00
N GLN A 40 -12.30 6.82 -36.33
CA GLN A 40 -12.52 5.39 -36.15
C GLN A 40 -13.30 5.18 -34.86
N GLU A 41 -14.59 4.98 -35.04
CA GLU A 41 -15.54 4.54 -34.03
C GLU A 41 -15.23 3.07 -33.71
N GLN A 42 -14.30 2.85 -32.76
CA GLN A 42 -14.16 1.55 -32.11
C GLN A 42 -15.38 1.36 -31.22
N ALA A 43 -16.31 0.52 -31.68
CA ALA A 43 -17.35 -0.06 -30.85
C ALA A 43 -16.66 -0.86 -29.73
N VAL A 44 -16.51 -0.24 -28.56
CA VAL A 44 -16.01 -0.90 -27.37
C VAL A 44 -17.13 -1.79 -26.86
N ASP A 45 -16.93 -3.10 -26.97
CA ASP A 45 -17.81 -4.13 -26.45
C ASP A 45 -18.06 -3.90 -24.95
N ALA A 46 -19.28 -3.48 -24.62
CA ALA A 46 -19.71 -3.17 -23.25
C ALA A 46 -19.88 -4.42 -22.37
N THR A 47 -19.46 -5.59 -22.86
CA THR A 47 -19.51 -6.87 -22.14
C THR A 47 -18.29 -7.10 -21.21
N SER A 48 -17.37 -6.14 -21.10
CA SER A 48 -16.19 -6.22 -20.21
C SER A 48 -16.27 -5.25 -19.03
N LEU A 49 -17.34 -5.32 -18.24
CA LEU A 49 -17.56 -4.46 -17.06
C LEU A 49 -17.54 -5.20 -15.71
N ASN A 50 -17.26 -6.51 -15.71
CA ASN A 50 -17.31 -7.34 -14.49
C ASN A 50 -16.04 -8.14 -14.22
N GLN A 51 -14.95 -7.91 -14.96
CA GLN A 51 -13.67 -8.50 -14.58
C GLN A 51 -13.03 -7.59 -13.52
N PRO A 52 -12.80 -8.09 -12.29
CA PRO A 52 -12.00 -7.34 -11.33
C PRO A 52 -10.67 -7.03 -12.01
N PRO A 53 -10.10 -5.82 -11.81
CA PRO A 53 -8.83 -5.47 -12.40
C PRO A 53 -7.80 -6.56 -12.04
N THR A 54 -7.37 -7.32 -13.05
CA THR A 54 -6.35 -8.35 -12.87
C THR A 54 -5.03 -7.62 -12.72
N PHE A 55 -4.59 -7.48 -11.48
CA PHE A 55 -3.28 -6.97 -11.15
C PHE A 55 -2.23 -7.93 -11.71
N SER A 56 -1.59 -7.56 -12.82
CA SER A 56 -0.48 -8.34 -13.38
C SER A 56 0.76 -8.04 -12.54
N LEU A 57 1.16 -8.99 -11.68
CA LEU A 57 2.39 -8.90 -10.90
C LEU A 57 3.61 -8.75 -11.83
N ASP A 58 4.49 -7.80 -11.53
CA ASP A 58 5.74 -7.63 -12.26
C ASP A 58 6.65 -8.85 -12.06
N LYS A 59 7.20 -9.38 -13.15
CA LYS A 59 8.03 -10.59 -13.14
C LYS A 59 9.26 -10.45 -12.25
N ASN A 60 9.87 -9.26 -12.16
CA ASN A 60 11.10 -9.05 -11.41
C ASN A 60 10.81 -9.06 -9.90
N ILE A 61 9.64 -8.56 -9.50
CA ILE A 61 9.18 -8.64 -8.11
C ILE A 61 8.91 -10.09 -7.72
N VAL A 62 8.26 -10.86 -8.60
CA VAL A 62 8.02 -12.30 -8.36
C VAL A 62 9.34 -13.08 -8.32
N GLU A 63 10.29 -12.76 -9.19
CA GLU A 63 11.62 -13.40 -9.19
C GLU A 63 12.40 -13.09 -7.91
N LEU A 64 12.35 -11.84 -7.43
CA LEU A 64 12.99 -11.42 -6.18
C LEU A 64 12.35 -12.11 -4.96
N LEU A 65 11.04 -12.00 -4.80
CA LEU A 65 10.33 -12.42 -3.59
C LEU A 65 10.00 -13.93 -3.58
N GLY A 66 9.80 -14.51 -4.76
CA GLY A 66 9.29 -15.86 -4.96
C GLY A 66 7.76 -15.92 -4.96
N VAL A 67 7.21 -16.93 -5.67
CA VAL A 67 5.76 -17.14 -5.87
C VAL A 67 5.00 -17.31 -4.56
N GLU A 68 5.57 -18.05 -3.59
CA GLU A 68 4.92 -18.29 -2.30
C GLU A 68 4.77 -16.97 -1.50
N THR A 69 5.84 -16.19 -1.42
CA THR A 69 5.84 -14.89 -0.73
C THR A 69 4.86 -13.91 -1.39
N THR A 70 4.86 -13.82 -2.72
CA THR A 70 3.91 -12.95 -3.44
C THR A 70 2.47 -13.43 -3.31
N GLY A 71 2.23 -14.73 -3.20
CA GLY A 71 0.92 -15.32 -2.91
C GLY A 71 0.33 -14.77 -1.61
N VAL A 72 1.06 -14.86 -0.50
CA VAL A 72 0.63 -14.33 0.81
C VAL A 72 0.44 -12.81 0.75
N LEU A 73 1.42 -12.09 0.19
CA LEU A 73 1.38 -10.62 0.13
C LEU A 73 0.22 -10.09 -0.72
N SER A 74 -0.20 -10.81 -1.77
CA SER A 74 -1.24 -10.37 -2.70
C SER A 74 -2.67 -10.61 -2.21
N SER A 75 -2.88 -11.51 -1.26
CA SER A 75 -4.21 -11.84 -0.74
C SER A 75 -4.19 -12.24 0.74
N PRO A 76 -3.68 -11.37 1.64
CA PRO A 76 -3.63 -11.67 3.07
C PRO A 76 -5.03 -11.69 3.67
N ASP A 77 -5.25 -12.56 4.65
CA ASP A 77 -6.45 -12.56 5.50
C ASP A 77 -6.41 -11.40 6.50
N SER A 78 -5.21 -11.06 6.98
CA SER A 78 -4.98 -9.93 7.89
C SER A 78 -3.55 -9.40 7.79
N VAL A 79 -3.38 -8.13 8.15
CA VAL A 79 -2.06 -7.49 8.25
C VAL A 79 -1.98 -6.72 9.56
N GLN A 80 -0.90 -6.94 10.31
CA GLN A 80 -0.57 -6.18 11.52
C GLN A 80 0.67 -5.33 11.27
N ALA A 81 0.66 -4.09 11.74
CA ALA A 81 1.82 -3.20 11.72
C ALA A 81 2.44 -3.07 13.11
N TYR A 82 3.76 -2.92 13.12
CA TYR A 82 4.59 -2.79 14.32
C TYR A 82 5.52 -1.60 14.16
N GLN A 83 5.54 -0.70 15.14
CA GLN A 83 6.59 0.31 15.24
C GLN A 83 7.80 -0.31 15.95
N LEU A 84 8.99 -0.15 15.37
CA LEU A 84 10.20 -0.85 15.81
C LEU A 84 11.29 0.14 16.23
N GLU A 85 12.14 -0.30 17.15
CA GLU A 85 13.40 0.36 17.49
C GLU A 85 14.58 -0.59 17.25
N PHE A 86 15.74 -0.04 16.90
CA PHE A 86 16.95 -0.85 16.69
C PHE A 86 17.52 -1.36 18.03
N GLU A 87 17.62 -0.46 19.01
CA GLU A 87 18.11 -0.76 20.34
C GLU A 87 17.05 -0.40 21.38
N PRO A 88 16.90 -1.19 22.44
CA PRO A 88 16.01 -0.82 23.52
C PRO A 88 16.51 0.46 24.20
N LYS A 89 15.64 1.46 24.33
CA LYS A 89 15.94 2.72 25.04
C LYS A 89 16.21 2.55 26.54
N THR A 90 15.86 1.40 27.10
CA THR A 90 15.99 1.10 28.53
C THR A 90 16.86 -0.11 28.74
N GLU A 91 17.56 -0.17 29.89
CA GLU A 91 18.31 -1.36 30.31
C GLU A 91 17.42 -2.60 30.53
N THR A 92 16.09 -2.39 30.63
CA THR A 92 15.12 -3.49 30.69
C THR A 92 14.84 -4.02 29.29
N PRO A 93 14.88 -5.36 29.07
CA PRO A 93 14.51 -5.96 27.80
C PRO A 93 13.09 -5.57 27.37
N PRO A 94 12.83 -5.42 26.06
CA PRO A 94 11.49 -5.15 25.56
C PRO A 94 10.56 -6.32 25.90
N VAL A 95 9.30 -6.00 26.20
CA VAL A 95 8.27 -7.00 26.52
C VAL A 95 7.92 -7.83 25.28
N GLU A 96 7.99 -7.22 24.11
CA GLU A 96 7.64 -7.82 22.83
C GLU A 96 8.72 -7.54 21.78
N THR A 97 8.95 -8.51 20.91
CA THR A 97 9.84 -8.35 19.75
C THR A 97 9.14 -8.84 18.50
N PHE A 98 9.42 -8.18 17.37
CA PHE A 98 8.96 -8.57 16.05
C PHE A 98 10.17 -8.78 15.14
N SER A 99 10.32 -10.00 14.59
CA SER A 99 11.50 -10.39 13.80
C SER A 99 12.85 -10.07 14.48
N GLY A 100 12.90 -10.16 15.83
CA GLY A 100 14.11 -9.88 16.62
C GLY A 100 14.33 -8.41 16.96
N PHE A 101 13.46 -7.50 16.53
CA PHE A 101 13.53 -6.06 16.86
C PHE A 101 12.54 -5.72 17.98
N PRO A 102 12.93 -4.88 18.97
CA PRO A 102 12.02 -4.32 19.96
C PRO A 102 10.79 -3.66 19.33
N VAL A 103 9.59 -4.05 19.78
CA VAL A 103 8.35 -3.36 19.43
C VAL A 103 8.13 -2.18 20.37
N VAL A 104 7.75 -1.03 19.81
CA VAL A 104 7.49 0.20 20.56
C VAL A 104 6.06 0.64 20.36
N GLY A 105 5.28 0.61 21.44
CA GLY A 105 3.85 0.91 21.41
C GLY A 105 3.01 -0.30 21.04
N GLU A 106 1.73 -0.05 20.75
CA GLU A 106 0.77 -1.09 20.37
C GLU A 106 0.87 -1.40 18.88
N ASN A 107 0.68 -2.66 18.52
CA ASN A 107 0.52 -3.06 17.13
C ASN A 107 -0.83 -2.59 16.57
N VAL A 108 -0.88 -2.35 15.26
CA VAL A 108 -2.07 -1.82 14.59
C VAL A 108 -2.54 -2.79 13.52
N ALA A 109 -3.79 -3.27 13.63
CA ALA A 109 -4.42 -4.04 12.58
C ALA A 109 -4.80 -3.12 11.41
N LEU A 110 -4.31 -3.43 10.21
CA LEU A 110 -4.63 -2.65 9.01
C LEU A 110 -6.05 -2.96 8.52
N ASN A 111 -6.75 -1.91 8.07
CA ASN A 111 -8.00 -2.07 7.34
C ASN A 111 -7.75 -2.39 5.86
N LYS A 112 -8.80 -2.77 5.13
CA LYS A 112 -8.69 -3.14 3.72
C LYS A 112 -8.04 -2.07 2.84
N ALA A 113 -8.39 -0.79 3.00
CA ALA A 113 -7.83 0.29 2.19
C ALA A 113 -6.32 0.48 2.47
N GLN A 114 -5.89 0.33 3.72
CA GLN A 114 -4.48 0.38 4.11
C GLN A 114 -3.70 -0.81 3.57
N ILE A 115 -4.31 -2.02 3.56
CA ILE A 115 -3.71 -3.21 2.94
C ILE A 115 -3.52 -2.97 1.44
N GLU A 116 -4.55 -2.50 0.74
CA GLU A 116 -4.49 -2.20 -0.70
C GLU A 116 -3.43 -1.12 -1.01
N GLN A 117 -3.33 -0.09 -0.17
CA GLN A 117 -2.29 0.92 -0.29
C GLN A 117 -0.89 0.33 -0.11
N LEU A 118 -0.68 -0.48 0.93
CA LEU A 118 0.62 -1.14 1.18
C LEU A 118 0.98 -2.10 0.04
N GLN A 119 0.03 -2.89 -0.46
CA GLN A 119 0.21 -3.76 -1.61
C GLN A 119 0.57 -2.96 -2.88
N SER A 120 -0.06 -1.81 -3.10
CA SER A 120 0.26 -0.93 -4.23
C SER A 120 1.70 -0.41 -4.18
N ILE A 121 2.28 -0.28 -2.98
CA ILE A 121 3.68 0.12 -2.80
C ILE A 121 4.59 -1.08 -3.07
N ILE A 122 4.30 -2.24 -2.47
CA ILE A 122 5.10 -3.47 -2.58
C ILE A 122 5.12 -3.99 -4.01
N PHE A 123 4.02 -3.89 -4.75
CA PHE A 123 3.93 -4.46 -6.09
C PHE A 123 4.17 -3.47 -7.22
N ASN A 124 4.59 -2.24 -6.89
CA ASN A 124 4.99 -1.26 -7.90
C ASN A 124 6.49 -1.38 -8.19
N TYR A 125 6.81 -1.85 -9.40
CA TYR A 125 8.18 -1.99 -9.89
C TYR A 125 8.99 -0.68 -9.76
N ALA A 126 8.35 0.48 -9.98
CA ALA A 126 9.00 1.78 -9.91
C ALA A 126 9.48 2.15 -8.50
N ASN A 127 9.10 1.39 -7.46
CA ASN A 127 9.61 1.60 -6.11
C ASN A 127 10.91 0.83 -5.85
N TYR A 128 11.30 -0.14 -6.68
CA TYR A 128 12.46 -1.01 -6.45
C TYR A 128 13.73 -0.46 -7.08
N ASN A 129 14.78 -0.31 -6.29
CA ASN A 129 16.12 -0.07 -6.79
C ASN A 129 16.91 -1.39 -6.87
N PHE A 130 16.89 -2.02 -8.04
CA PHE A 130 17.58 -3.29 -8.30
C PHE A 130 19.08 -3.14 -8.57
N GLU A 131 19.55 -1.93 -8.89
CA GLU A 131 20.93 -1.69 -9.31
C GLU A 131 21.86 -1.34 -8.14
N TYR A 132 21.28 -0.92 -7.01
CA TYR A 132 22.04 -0.32 -5.94
C TYR A 132 21.81 -1.02 -4.59
N ALA A 133 22.89 -1.57 -4.04
CA ALA A 133 22.94 -2.10 -2.69
C ALA A 133 23.81 -1.17 -1.82
N GLU A 134 23.19 -0.15 -1.24
CA GLU A 134 23.87 0.78 -0.34
C GLU A 134 24.43 0.01 0.87
N LYS A 135 25.71 0.21 1.20
CA LYS A 135 26.35 -0.41 2.38
C LYS A 135 25.94 0.33 3.65
N CYS A 136 24.69 0.16 4.03
CA CYS A 136 24.15 0.61 5.31
C CYS A 136 23.69 -0.60 6.15
N GLY A 137 23.84 -0.50 7.47
CA GLY A 137 23.19 -1.41 8.43
C GLY A 137 21.67 -1.41 8.25
N PHE A 138 21.03 -2.51 8.66
CA PHE A 138 19.57 -2.64 8.56
C PHE A 138 18.95 -2.44 9.93
N TYR A 139 18.31 -1.28 10.09
CA TYR A 139 17.72 -0.81 11.34
C TYR A 139 16.26 -0.48 11.06
N PRO A 140 15.35 -1.47 11.06
CA PRO A 140 13.97 -1.21 10.68
C PRO A 140 13.26 -0.36 11.73
N GLN A 141 12.45 0.59 11.28
CA GLN A 141 11.56 1.39 12.12
C GLN A 141 10.11 0.91 12.04
N LEU A 142 9.80 0.10 11.05
CA LEU A 142 8.44 -0.35 10.76
C LEU A 142 8.45 -1.82 10.33
N GLY A 143 7.51 -2.58 10.86
CA GLY A 143 7.26 -3.97 10.51
C GLY A 143 5.81 -4.19 10.11
N PHE A 144 5.58 -5.13 9.19
CA PHE A 144 4.25 -5.61 8.83
C PHE A 144 4.25 -7.14 8.81
N SER A 145 3.28 -7.76 9.47
CA SER A 145 3.06 -9.21 9.43
C SER A 145 1.81 -9.50 8.60
N PHE A 146 1.99 -10.14 7.45
CA PHE A 146 0.92 -10.59 6.58
C PHE A 146 0.58 -12.04 6.91
N HIS A 147 -0.68 -12.32 7.21
CA HIS A 147 -1.13 -13.67 7.50
C HIS A 147 -2.10 -14.16 6.42
N GLN A 148 -1.86 -15.35 5.89
CA GLN A 148 -2.78 -16.05 4.99
C GLN A 148 -2.86 -17.52 5.41
N ALA A 149 -4.03 -17.96 5.90
CA ALA A 149 -4.24 -19.28 6.48
C ALA A 149 -3.19 -19.65 7.56
N LYS A 150 -2.20 -20.49 7.21
CA LYS A 150 -1.12 -20.93 8.09
C LYS A 150 0.24 -20.31 7.75
N GLU A 151 0.26 -19.43 6.76
CA GLU A 151 1.46 -18.78 6.26
C GLU A 151 1.58 -17.37 6.81
N GLN A 152 2.83 -16.92 6.95
CA GLN A 152 3.18 -15.61 7.46
C GLN A 152 4.34 -15.06 6.64
N VAL A 153 4.20 -13.82 6.19
CA VAL A 153 5.29 -13.04 5.59
C VAL A 153 5.49 -11.79 6.42
N ASP A 154 6.71 -11.61 6.91
CA ASP A 154 7.10 -10.39 7.63
C ASP A 154 7.82 -9.45 6.67
N LEU A 155 7.38 -8.19 6.62
CA LEU A 155 8.04 -7.10 5.93
C LEU A 155 8.62 -6.13 6.96
N LEU A 156 9.92 -5.90 6.90
CA LEU A 156 10.63 -4.89 7.70
C LEU A 156 11.07 -3.76 6.79
N LEU A 157 10.91 -2.51 7.24
CA LEU A 157 11.31 -1.31 6.52
C LEU A 157 12.33 -0.51 7.34
N ASP A 158 13.48 -0.29 6.72
CA ASP A 158 14.45 0.70 7.16
C ASP A 158 14.29 1.95 6.28
N VAL A 159 13.74 3.00 6.89
CA VAL A 159 13.47 4.30 6.27
C VAL A 159 14.75 5.08 6.04
N ASN A 160 15.72 4.97 6.94
CA ASN A 160 16.97 5.72 6.85
C ASN A 160 17.85 5.20 5.71
N CYS A 161 17.84 3.89 5.50
CA CYS A 161 18.69 3.24 4.50
C CYS A 161 17.93 2.71 3.30
N LYS A 162 16.66 3.09 3.16
CA LYS A 162 15.80 2.83 1.99
C LYS A 162 15.78 1.35 1.63
N LYS A 163 15.63 0.50 2.64
CA LYS A 163 15.65 -0.95 2.50
C LYS A 163 14.36 -1.55 3.00
N TRP A 164 13.94 -2.59 2.30
CA TRP A 164 12.97 -3.53 2.82
C TRP A 164 13.58 -4.92 2.95
N GLN A 165 13.04 -5.68 3.87
CA GLN A 165 13.39 -7.07 4.06
C GLN A 165 12.12 -7.88 4.27
N PHE A 166 11.97 -8.90 3.44
CA PHE A 166 10.89 -9.87 3.50
C PHE A 166 11.42 -11.15 4.14
N SER A 167 10.68 -11.69 5.11
CA SER A 167 10.96 -12.98 5.74
C SER A 167 9.78 -13.91 5.53
N HIS A 168 10.03 -15.09 4.96
CA HIS A 168 9.03 -16.13 4.76
C HIS A 168 9.67 -17.51 4.93
N GLN A 169 9.16 -18.36 5.83
CA GLN A 169 9.71 -19.70 6.09
C GLN A 169 11.23 -19.73 6.32
N ALA A 170 11.75 -18.80 7.13
CA ALA A 170 13.18 -18.58 7.39
C ALA A 170 14.03 -18.16 6.17
N LYS A 171 13.42 -17.95 4.99
CA LYS A 171 14.06 -17.30 3.85
C LYS A 171 13.94 -15.80 4.00
N LEU A 172 15.07 -15.12 3.91
CA LEU A 172 15.19 -13.67 3.99
C LEU A 172 15.54 -13.13 2.60
N VAL A 173 14.74 -12.19 2.12
CA VAL A 173 14.96 -11.47 0.86
C VAL A 173 15.01 -9.98 1.17
N SER A 174 16.10 -9.33 0.80
CA SER A 174 16.26 -7.89 0.98
C SER A 174 16.32 -7.18 -0.36
N GLY A 175 15.88 -5.93 -0.37
CA GLY A 175 16.00 -5.04 -1.51
C GLY A 175 16.07 -3.59 -1.07
N SER A 176 16.38 -2.71 -2.01
CA SER A 176 16.34 -1.28 -1.81
C SER A 176 15.17 -0.67 -2.57
N TYR A 177 14.70 0.47 -2.08
CA TYR A 177 13.68 1.27 -2.74
C TYR A 177 14.17 2.68 -3.07
N TYR A 178 13.51 3.33 -4.02
CA TYR A 178 13.83 4.68 -4.44
C TYR A 178 13.34 5.73 -3.42
N GLU A 179 14.03 6.88 -3.35
CA GLU A 179 13.71 8.00 -2.43
C GLU A 179 12.24 8.44 -2.55
N GLU A 180 11.69 8.40 -3.76
CA GLU A 180 10.33 8.78 -4.11
C GLU A 180 9.27 7.89 -3.44
N THR A 181 9.65 6.70 -3.00
CA THR A 181 8.79 5.78 -2.24
C THR A 181 8.61 6.25 -0.80
N MET A 182 9.59 6.97 -0.27
CA MET A 182 9.67 7.33 1.15
C MET A 182 8.50 8.21 1.63
N PRO A 183 8.07 9.28 0.91
CA PRO A 183 6.91 10.08 1.33
C PRO A 183 5.63 9.26 1.48
N VAL A 184 5.42 8.26 0.63
CA VAL A 184 4.23 7.40 0.67
C VAL A 184 4.29 6.47 1.89
N LEU A 185 5.45 5.86 2.15
CA LEU A 185 5.67 5.02 3.33
C LEU A 185 5.54 5.81 4.63
N ILE A 186 6.11 7.02 4.69
CA ILE A 186 5.98 7.92 5.84
C ILE A 186 4.52 8.35 6.04
N GLY A 187 3.79 8.59 4.95
CA GLY A 187 2.35 8.89 5.00
C GLY A 187 1.56 7.77 5.66
N LEU A 188 1.75 6.53 5.18
CA LEU A 188 1.13 5.34 5.77
C LEU A 188 1.54 5.15 7.24
N PHE A 189 2.82 5.35 7.58
CA PHE A 189 3.30 5.25 8.96
C PHE A 189 2.59 6.25 9.90
N LYS A 190 2.47 7.52 9.47
CA LYS A 190 1.76 8.55 10.24
C LYS A 190 0.29 8.20 10.40
N GLU A 191 -0.36 7.67 9.37
CA GLU A 191 -1.76 7.24 9.48
C GLU A 191 -1.94 6.11 10.50
N LEU A 192 -1.01 5.15 10.54
CA LEU A 192 -1.10 3.98 11.41
C LEU A 192 -0.83 4.33 12.88
N PHE A 193 0.22 5.09 13.16
CA PHE A 193 0.72 5.28 14.53
C PHE A 193 0.54 6.70 15.09
N ASN A 194 0.29 7.69 14.23
CA ASN A 194 0.09 9.07 14.66
C ASN A 194 -1.41 9.41 14.73
N LYS A 195 -2.19 8.53 15.36
CA LYS A 195 -3.50 8.92 15.88
C LYS A 195 -3.23 9.97 16.95
N SER A 196 -3.42 11.23 16.56
CA SER A 196 -3.51 12.36 17.47
C SER A 196 -4.32 11.94 18.68
N SER A 197 -3.73 12.12 19.85
CA SER A 197 -4.40 12.16 21.14
C SER A 197 -5.54 13.18 21.07
N GLU A 198 -6.70 12.74 20.59
CA GLU A 198 -8.00 13.40 20.76
C GLU A 198 -8.70 12.88 22.01
#